data_AF-A0A2G4HUL0-F1
#
_entry.id   AF-A0A2G4HUL0-F1
#
_cell.length_a   1.000
_cell.length_b   1.000
_cell.length_c   1.000
_cell.angle_alpha   90.00
_cell.angle_beta   90.00
_cell.angle_gamma   90.00
#
_symmetry.space_group_name_H-M   'P 1'
#
loop_
_entity.id
_entity.type
_entity.pdbx_description
1 polymer ?
#
loop_
_entity_poly.entity_id
_entity_poly.type
_entity_poly.pdbx_seq_one_letter_code
_entity_poly.pdbx_strand_id
1 'polypeptide(L)'
;MNQEQFSAFWTQLKGPLKAKWEKITDADLLEIAGNLVTFTAVLAKRYGATQNDEVNTWANRRYSHWSSNYTTKYADPVKVA
;
A
#
# COMPACT_ATOMS: atom_id res chain seq x y z
N MET A 1 -2.09 7.95 1.55
CA MET A 1 -0.67 7.92 1.17
C MET A 1 -0.53 8.31 -0.30
N ASN A 2 0.60 8.89 -0.69
CA ASN A 2 0.87 9.30 -2.08
C ASN A 2 1.59 8.18 -2.85
N GLN A 3 1.67 8.30 -4.17
CA GLN A 3 2.29 7.31 -5.07
C GLN A 3 3.75 6.97 -4.68
N GLU A 4 4.58 7.97 -4.40
CA GLU A 4 6.00 7.75 -4.02
C GLU A 4 6.13 6.98 -2.71
N GLN A 5 5.30 7.34 -1.71
CA GLN A 5 5.25 6.67 -0.41
C GLN A 5 4.77 5.23 -0.54
N PHE A 6 3.77 4.99 -1.38
CA PHE A 6 3.28 3.66 -1.66
C PHE A 6 4.35 2.79 -2.34
N SER A 7 5.09 3.35 -3.31
CA SER A 7 6.17 2.65 -3.99
C SER A 7 7.30 2.26 -3.01
N ALA A 8 7.71 3.17 -2.11
CA ALA A 8 8.70 2.86 -1.08
C ALA A 8 8.24 1.76 -0.11
N PHE A 9 6.97 1.80 0.30
CA PHE A 9 6.36 0.82 1.18
C PHE A 9 6.04 -0.52 0.49
N TRP A 10 5.90 -0.53 -0.84
CA TRP A 10 5.42 -1.67 -1.64
C TRP A 10 6.19 -2.96 -1.37
N THR A 11 7.52 -2.87 -1.24
CA THR A 11 8.39 -4.02 -0.99
C THR A 11 8.07 -4.72 0.32
N GLN A 12 7.63 -3.95 1.33
CA GLN A 12 7.18 -4.44 2.63
C GLN A 12 5.69 -4.86 2.60
N LEU A 13 4.88 -4.25 1.74
CA LEU A 13 3.45 -4.52 1.62
C LEU A 13 3.13 -5.80 0.84
N LYS A 14 3.86 -6.11 -0.25
CA LYS A 14 3.52 -7.20 -1.18
C LYS A 14 3.41 -8.58 -0.52
N GLY A 15 4.31 -8.89 0.42
CA GLY A 15 4.31 -10.16 1.16
C GLY A 15 3.05 -10.34 2.02
N PRO A 16 2.77 -9.43 2.97
CA PRO A 16 1.56 -9.50 3.78
C PRO A 16 0.29 -9.29 2.97
N LEU A 17 0.32 -8.54 1.86
CA LEU A 17 -0.81 -8.38 0.97
C LEU A 17 -1.20 -9.73 0.37
N LYS A 18 -0.23 -10.48 -0.18
CA LYS A 18 -0.45 -11.84 -0.68
C LYS A 18 -1.00 -12.79 0.39
N ALA A 19 -0.45 -12.71 1.60
CA ALA A 19 -0.87 -13.59 2.70
C ALA A 19 -2.28 -13.26 3.24
N LYS A 20 -2.69 -11.99 3.21
CA LYS A 20 -4.00 -11.54 3.70
C LYS A 20 -5.11 -11.74 2.66
N TRP A 21 -4.76 -11.65 1.37
CA TRP A 21 -5.70 -11.57 0.26
C TRP A 21 -5.46 -12.70 -0.74
N GLU A 22 -6.15 -13.83 -0.55
CA GLU A 22 -5.91 -15.07 -1.31
C GLU A 22 -6.21 -14.98 -2.81
N LYS A 23 -7.04 -14.02 -3.26
CA LYS A 23 -7.30 -13.80 -4.70
C LYS A 23 -6.24 -12.93 -5.36
N ILE A 24 -5.32 -12.33 -4.60
CA ILE A 24 -4.15 -11.63 -5.17
C ILE A 24 -3.10 -12.67 -5.52
N THR A 25 -2.78 -12.74 -6.80
CA THR A 25 -1.74 -13.63 -7.31
C THR A 25 -0.40 -12.92 -7.43
N ASP A 26 0.69 -13.67 -7.59
CA ASP A 26 2.02 -13.11 -7.84
C ASP A 26 2.07 -12.23 -9.10
N ALA A 27 1.26 -12.57 -10.12
CA ALA A 27 1.13 -11.79 -11.34
C ALA A 27 0.50 -10.42 -11.06
N ASP A 28 -0.53 -10.36 -10.21
CA ASP A 28 -1.14 -9.10 -9.78
C ASP A 28 -0.13 -8.23 -9.02
N LEU A 29 0.67 -8.82 -8.12
CA LEU A 29 1.71 -8.10 -7.39
C LEU A 29 2.80 -7.54 -8.33
N LEU A 30 3.16 -8.30 -9.36
CA LEU A 30 4.10 -7.86 -10.38
C LEU A 30 3.52 -6.72 -11.23
N GLU A 31 2.24 -6.79 -11.59
CA GLU A 31 1.56 -5.74 -12.34
C GLU A 31 1.47 -4.45 -11.51
N ILE A 32 1.18 -4.57 -10.21
CA ILE A 32 1.09 -3.41 -9.31
C ILE A 32 2.43 -2.70 -9.21
N ALA A 33 3.53 -3.42 -8.96
CA ALA A 33 4.90 -2.87 -8.91
C ALA A 33 5.07 -1.55 -8.12
N GLY A 34 4.28 -1.32 -7.07
CA GLY A 34 4.30 -0.08 -6.29
C GLY A 34 3.60 1.11 -6.95
N ASN A 35 2.69 0.85 -7.89
CA ASN A 35 1.80 1.83 -8.50
C ASN A 35 0.40 1.77 -7.85
N LEU A 36 0.00 2.86 -7.20
CA LEU A 36 -1.25 3.01 -6.47
C LEU A 36 -2.47 3.02 -7.41
N VAL A 37 -2.32 3.55 -8.62
CA VAL A 37 -3.37 3.52 -9.65
C VAL A 37 -3.58 2.09 -10.11
N THR A 38 -2.50 1.39 -10.46
CA THR A 38 -2.56 -0.02 -10.87
C THR A 38 -3.08 -0.92 -9.74
N PHE A 39 -2.65 -0.67 -8.50
CA PHE A 39 -3.17 -1.32 -7.29
C PHE A 39 -4.69 -1.23 -7.21
N THR A 40 -5.23 -0.02 -7.32
CA THR A 40 -6.69 0.18 -7.28
C THR A 40 -7.39 -0.52 -8.45
N ALA A 41 -6.82 -0.48 -9.66
CA ALA A 41 -7.41 -1.15 -10.83
C ALA A 41 -7.43 -2.67 -10.70
N VAL A 42 -6.33 -3.27 -10.27
CA VAL A 42 -6.18 -4.72 -10.03
C VAL A 42 -7.15 -5.19 -8.96
N LEU A 43 -7.24 -4.46 -7.85
CA LEU A 43 -8.16 -4.78 -6.77
C LEU A 43 -9.61 -4.71 -7.21
N ALA A 44 -9.99 -3.69 -7.98
CA ALA A 44 -11.34 -3.58 -8.53
C ALA A 44 -11.67 -4.77 -9.46
N LYS A 45 -10.70 -5.22 -10.27
CA LYS A 45 -10.87 -6.37 -11.18
C LYS A 45 -11.01 -7.71 -10.43
N ARG A 46 -10.30 -7.89 -9.31
CA ARG A 46 -10.30 -9.14 -8.53
C ARG A 46 -11.43 -9.24 -7.52
N TYR A 47 -11.78 -8.13 -6.90
CA TYR A 47 -12.61 -8.10 -5.70
C TYR A 47 -13.81 -7.14 -5.79
N GLY A 48 -13.88 -6.27 -6.81
CA GLY A 48 -14.93 -5.27 -6.93
C GLY A 48 -14.76 -4.08 -5.97
N ALA A 49 -15.72 -3.16 -5.98
CA ALA A 49 -15.61 -1.87 -5.29
C ALA A 49 -15.55 -1.97 -3.74
N THR A 50 -16.34 -2.85 -3.13
CA THR A 50 -16.43 -2.95 -1.66
C THR A 50 -15.14 -3.46 -1.03
N GLN A 51 -14.55 -4.53 -1.58
CA GLN A 51 -13.30 -5.07 -1.06
C GLN A 51 -12.08 -4.23 -1.48
N ASN A 52 -12.17 -3.48 -2.58
CA ASN A 52 -11.14 -2.52 -2.95
C ASN A 52 -10.90 -1.48 -1.83
N ASP A 53 -11.99 -0.93 -1.27
CA ASP A 53 -11.91 0.02 -0.17
C ASP A 53 -11.31 -0.62 1.10
N GLU A 54 -11.70 -1.86 1.41
CA GLU A 54 -11.15 -2.61 2.55
C GLU A 54 -9.64 -2.81 2.41
N VAL A 55 -9.17 -3.19 1.22
CA VAL A 55 -7.73 -3.40 0.95
C VAL A 55 -6.98 -2.07 1.01
N ASN A 56 -7.55 -1.00 0.46
CA ASN A 56 -6.96 0.34 0.53
C ASN A 56 -6.85 0.85 1.97
N THR A 57 -7.91 0.70 2.77
CA THR A 57 -7.94 1.05 4.19
C THR A 57 -6.91 0.23 4.97
N TRP A 58 -6.83 -1.08 4.71
CA TRP A 58 -5.85 -1.96 5.33
C TRP A 58 -4.39 -1.59 4.98
N ALA A 59 -4.13 -1.28 3.71
CA ALA A 59 -2.80 -0.86 3.26
C ALA A 59 -2.41 0.49 3.88
N ASN A 60 -3.35 1.44 3.98
CA ASN A 60 -3.13 2.74 4.60
C ASN A 60 -2.83 2.60 6.10
N ARG A 61 -3.57 1.75 6.82
CA ARG A 61 -3.30 1.48 8.24
C ARG A 61 -1.89 0.89 8.44
N ARG A 62 -1.50 -0.10 7.64
CA ARG A 62 -0.13 -0.65 7.69
C ARG A 62 0.91 0.40 7.34
N TYR A 63 0.65 1.22 6.34
CA TYR A 63 1.52 2.33 5.99
C TYR A 63 1.69 3.27 7.19
N SER A 64 0.62 3.67 7.90
CA SER A 64 0.74 4.52 9.09
C SER A 64 1.60 3.89 10.19
N HIS A 65 1.48 2.57 10.41
CA HIS A 65 2.34 1.87 11.38
C HIS A 65 3.81 1.78 10.90
N TRP A 66 4.04 1.55 9.61
CA TRP A 66 5.37 1.49 9.01
C TRP A 66 6.04 2.87 8.97
N SER A 67 5.28 3.87 8.52
CA SER A 67 5.69 5.26 8.35
C SER A 67 5.87 5.95 9.69
N SER A 68 5.09 5.64 10.73
CA SER A 68 5.33 6.19 12.08
C SER A 68 6.74 5.85 12.59
N ASN A 69 7.26 4.68 12.22
CA ASN A 69 8.63 4.31 12.57
C ASN A 69 9.68 4.94 11.62
N TYR A 70 9.27 5.27 10.39
CA TYR A 70 10.10 5.90 9.35
C TYR A 70 10.19 7.43 9.51
N THR A 71 9.09 8.11 9.84
CA THR A 71 9.03 9.56 10.09
C THR A 71 9.69 9.91 11.41
N THR A 72 9.63 9.08 12.46
CA THR A 72 10.42 9.35 13.68
C THR A 72 11.94 9.24 13.45
N LYS A 73 12.39 8.45 12.46
CA LYS A 73 13.81 8.29 12.09
C LYS A 73 14.33 9.31 11.07
N TYR A 74 13.45 9.84 10.22
CA TYR A 74 13.79 10.72 9.09
C TYR A 74 12.88 11.97 9.01
N ALA A 75 12.27 12.39 10.12
CA ALA A 75 11.57 13.67 10.17
C ALA A 75 12.61 14.78 10.03
N ASP A 76 12.70 15.34 8.83
CA ASP A 76 13.03 16.75 8.70
C ASP A 76 12.18 17.53 9.71
N PRO A 77 12.79 18.38 10.56
CA PRO A 77 12.06 19.11 11.57
C PRO A 77 10.99 19.91 10.83
N VAL A 78 9.72 19.61 11.13
CA VAL A 78 8.60 20.43 10.71
C VAL A 78 8.98 21.87 11.05
N LYS A 79 9.19 22.69 10.02
CA LYS A 79 9.27 24.13 10.18
C LYS A 79 7.92 24.56 10.71
N VAL A 80 7.85 24.67 12.04
CA VAL A 80 6.80 25.38 12.74
C VAL A 80 6.83 26.81 12.20
N ALA A 81 5.72 27.21 11.57
CA ALA A 81 5.45 28.60 11.23
C ALA A 81 4.86 29.31 12.44
#